data_AF-A0A699X974-F1
#
_entry.id   AF-A0A699X974-F1
#
_cell.length_a   1.000
_cell.length_b   1.000
_cell.length_c   1.000
_cell.angle_alpha   90.00
_cell.angle_beta   90.00
_cell.angle_gamma   90.00
#
_symmetry.space_group_name_H-M   'P 1'
#
loop_
_entity.id
_entity.type
_entity.pdbx_description
1 polymer ?
#
loop_
_entity_poly.entity_id
_entity_poly.type
_entity_poly.pdbx_seq_one_letter_code
_entity_poly.pdbx_strand_id
1 'polypeptide(L)' 'RRESYNSIASIISPNYVFDNLRTRYGAELDAPQYYQNGEPARITAHQFASIHRSIVAEQLPKPEDADGSGSDPEQSE' A
#
# COMPACT_ATOMS: atom_id res chain seq x y z
N ARG A 1 3.74 10.81 7.11
CA ARG A 1 2.66 9.93 6.57
C ARG A 1 3.00 8.45 6.81
N ARG A 2 4.11 7.94 6.28
CA ARG A 2 4.56 6.55 6.49
C ARG A 2 4.78 6.18 7.96
N GLU A 3 5.42 7.03 8.76
CA GLU A 3 5.61 6.78 10.20
C GLU A 3 4.27 6.65 10.94
N SER A 4 3.34 7.60 10.74
CA SER A 4 2.01 7.54 11.34
C SER A 4 1.24 6.29 10.89
N TYR A 5 1.37 5.90 9.61
CA TYR A 5 0.79 4.66 9.11
C TYR A 5 1.39 3.43 9.80
N ASN A 6 2.71 3.36 9.95
CA ASN A 6 3.40 2.27 10.64
C ASN A 6 3.00 2.19 12.11
N SER A 7 2.86 3.33 12.79
CA SER A 7 2.37 3.39 14.18
C SER A 7 0.94 2.89 14.33
N ILE A 8 0.08 3.07 13.32
CA ILE A 8 -1.27 2.48 13.30
C ILE A 8 -1.18 0.98 12.98
N ALA A 9 -0.36 0.61 12.00
CA ALA A 9 -0.16 -0.76 11.54
C ALA A 9 0.39 -1.69 12.63
N SER A 10 1.13 -1.15 13.61
CA SER A 10 1.59 -1.91 14.78
C SER A 10 0.49 -2.23 15.79
N ILE A 11 -0.67 -1.55 15.71
CA ILE A 11 -1.81 -1.72 16.62
C ILE A 11 -2.93 -2.52 15.94
N ILE A 12 -3.20 -2.22 14.67
CA ILE A 12 -4.25 -2.86 13.89
C ILE A 12 -3.78 -3.11 12.45
N SER A 13 -4.07 -4.29 11.92
CA SER A 13 -3.72 -4.63 10.54
C SER A 13 -4.35 -3.63 9.56
N PRO A 14 -3.56 -2.94 8.74
CA PRO A 14 -4.12 -2.01 7.75
C PRO A 14 -4.98 -2.71 6.69
N ASN A 15 -4.66 -3.96 6.35
CA ASN A 15 -5.46 -4.77 5.43
C ASN A 15 -6.85 -5.04 6.02
N TYR A 16 -6.92 -5.38 7.31
CA TYR A 16 -8.20 -5.57 8.00
C TYR A 16 -9.07 -4.30 7.97
N VAL A 17 -8.45 -3.12 8.21
CA VAL A 17 -9.15 -1.84 8.10
C VAL A 17 -9.62 -1.60 6.66
N PHE A 18 -8.76 -1.84 5.67
CA PHE A 18 -9.09 -1.66 4.25
C PHE A 18 -10.26 -2.57 3.82
N ASP A 19 -10.24 -3.85 4.17
CA ASP A 19 -11.28 -4.81 3.80
C ASP A 19 -12.64 -4.47 4.43
N ASN A 20 -12.63 -3.98 5.67
CA ASN A 20 -13.85 -3.48 6.32
C ASN A 20 -14.41 -2.24 5.60
N LEU A 21 -13.55 -1.28 5.24
CA LEU A 21 -13.96 -0.10 4.48
C LEU A 21 -14.47 -0.50 3.08
N ARG A 22 -13.84 -1.48 2.43
CA ARG A 22 -14.26 -2.02 1.13
C ARG A 22 -15.63 -2.68 1.22
N THR A 23 -15.95 -3.38 2.31
CA THR A 23 -17.30 -3.94 2.53
C THR A 23 -18.37 -2.85 2.54
N ARG A 24 -18.05 -1.64 3.02
CA ARG A 24 -18.99 -0.52 3.12
C ARG A 24 -19.07 0.37 1.87
N TYR A 25 -17.94 0.66 1.25
CA TYR A 25 -17.83 1.63 0.15
C TYR A 25 -17.53 0.98 -1.21
N GLY A 26 -17.30 -0.33 -1.24
CA GLY A 26 -17.19 -1.12 -2.45
C GLY A 26 -16.08 -0.66 -3.38
N ALA A 27 -16.39 -0.67 -4.67
CA ALA A 27 -15.46 -0.37 -5.77
C ALA A 27 -14.94 1.07 -5.77
N GLU A 28 -15.53 1.98 -4.99
CA GLU A 28 -15.04 3.37 -4.88
C GLU A 28 -13.59 3.42 -4.36
N LEU A 29 -13.23 2.44 -3.52
CA LEU A 29 -11.88 2.35 -2.97
C LEU A 29 -10.86 1.71 -3.93
N ASP A 30 -11.29 1.26 -5.11
CA ASP A 30 -10.40 0.83 -6.19
C ASP A 30 -9.75 2.00 -6.94
N ALA A 31 -10.30 3.22 -6.78
CA ALA A 31 -9.72 4.45 -7.30
C ALA A 31 -9.88 5.57 -6.26
N PRO A 32 -9.23 5.45 -5.08
CA PRO A 32 -9.51 6.34 -3.97
C PRO A 32 -9.01 7.75 -4.26
N GLN A 33 -9.83 8.74 -3.90
CA GLN A 33 -9.54 10.16 -4.06
C GLN A 33 -9.21 10.78 -2.70
N TYR A 34 -8.00 11.32 -2.57
CA TYR A 34 -7.55 11.91 -1.30
C TYR A 34 -8.33 13.18 -0.94
N TYR A 35 -8.68 13.99 -1.94
CA TYR A 35 -9.51 15.19 -1.80
C TYR A 35 -10.88 14.90 -2.41
N GLN A 36 -11.86 14.66 -1.55
CA GLN A 36 -13.25 14.47 -1.95
C GLN A 36 -14.19 15.20 -0.99
N ASN A 37 -15.32 15.63 -1.53
CA ASN A 37 -16.42 16.23 -0.76
C ASN A 37 -17.45 15.14 -0.43
N GLY A 38 -18.08 15.21 0.74
CA GLY A 38 -19.16 14.29 1.11
C GLY A 38 -19.15 13.96 2.59
N GLU A 39 -19.78 12.84 2.93
CA GLU A 39 -19.89 12.35 4.31
C GLU A 39 -18.51 12.08 4.93
N PRO A 40 -18.23 12.53 6.16
CA PRO A 40 -16.92 12.36 6.80
C PRO A 40 -16.40 10.94 6.77
N ALA A 41 -17.26 9.94 7.00
CA ALA A 41 -16.87 8.53 6.98
C ALA A 41 -16.39 8.07 5.59
N ARG A 42 -17.02 8.57 4.52
CA ARG A 42 -16.60 8.30 3.13
C ARG A 42 -15.28 9.00 2.84
N ILE A 43 -15.13 10.27 3.26
CA ILE A 43 -13.89 11.05 3.16
C ILE A 43 -12.73 10.26 3.77
N THR A 44 -12.87 9.83 5.03
CA THR A 44 -11.85 9.04 5.74
C THR A 44 -11.53 7.74 5.01
N ALA A 45 -12.53 7.04 4.45
CA ALA A 45 -12.31 5.79 3.73
C ALA A 45 -11.40 5.98 2.51
N HIS A 46 -11.63 7.00 1.69
CA HIS A 46 -10.77 7.24 0.52
C HIS A 46 -9.38 7.74 0.93
N GLN A 47 -9.28 8.58 1.96
CA GLN A 47 -7.97 9.03 2.44
C GLN A 47 -7.14 7.85 2.95
N PHE A 48 -7.74 6.95 3.74
CA PHE A 48 -7.06 5.75 4.20
C PHE A 48 -6.67 4.84 3.03
N ALA A 49 -7.59 4.54 2.12
CA ALA A 49 -7.34 3.72 0.93
C ALA A 49 -6.21 4.29 0.05
N SER A 50 -6.18 5.61 -0.15
CA SER A 50 -5.14 6.30 -0.90
C SER A 50 -3.76 6.14 -0.24
N ILE A 51 -3.66 6.38 1.07
CA ILE A 51 -2.40 6.20 1.81
C ILE A 51 -1.96 4.73 1.81
N HIS A 52 -2.87 3.81 2.08
CA HIS A 52 -2.59 2.38 2.12
C HIS A 52 -1.99 1.89 0.81
N ARG A 53 -2.60 2.26 -0.32
CA ARG A 53 -2.09 1.90 -1.65
C ARG A 53 -0.71 2.46 -1.94
N SER A 54 -0.45 3.73 -1.58
CA SER A 54 0.88 4.32 -1.74
C SER A 54 1.94 3.53 -0.95
N ILE A 55 1.64 3.15 0.30
CA ILE A 55 2.57 2.39 1.13
C ILE A 55 2.79 0.97 0.59
N VAL A 56 1.73 0.28 0.14
CA VAL A 56 1.87 -1.07 -0.45
C VAL A 56 2.68 -1.03 -1.74
N ALA A 57 2.47 -0.01 -2.58
CA ALA A 57 3.25 0.17 -3.81
C ALA A 57 4.74 0.42 -3.53
N GLU A 58 5.08 1.14 -2.44
CA GLU A 58 6.46 1.34 -2.01
C GLU A 58 7.14 0.05 -1.48
N GLN A 59 6.36 -0.93 -1.02
CA GLN A 59 6.88 -2.19 -0.48
C GLN A 59 7.07 -3.27 -1.54
N LEU A 60 6.40 -3.14 -2.70
CA LEU A 60 6.61 -4.05 -3.80
C LEU A 60 8.01 -3.79 -4.39
N PRO A 61 8.85 -4.83 -4.53
CA PRO A 61 10.14 -4.67 -5.19
C PRO A 61 9.92 -4.13 -6.59
N LYS A 62 10.66 -3.07 -6.94
CA LYS A 62 10.66 -2.52 -8.28
C LYS A 62 11.20 -3.62 -9.22
N PRO A 63 10.56 -3.92 -10.36
CA PRO A 63 10.95 -5.04 -11.21
C PRO A 63 12.32 -4.91 -11.92
N GLU A 64 13.17 -3.95 -11.54
CA GLU A 64 14.47 -3.69 -12.15
C GLU A 64 15.65 -4.42 -11.46
N ASP A 65 15.47 -5.03 -10.28
CA ASP A 65 16.55 -5.68 -9.53
C ASP A 65 16.61 -7.21 -9.70
N ALA A 66 15.82 -7.79 -10.61
CA ALA A 66 15.70 -9.24 -10.78
C ALA A 66 16.57 -9.84 -11.91
N ASP A 67 17.42 -9.06 -12.58
CA ASP A 67 18.19 -9.53 -13.75
C ASP A 67 19.70 -9.23 -13.65
N GLY A 68 20.32 -9.69 -12.56
CA GLY A 68 21.76 -9.52 -12.31
C GLY A 68 22.39 -10.67 -11.54
N SER A 69 21.96 -11.92 -11.78
CA SER A 69 22.68 -13.10 -11.29
C SER A 69 22.93 -14.05 -12.46
N GLY A 70 24.08 -13.85 -13.09
CA GLY A 70 24.61 -14.69 -14.15
C GLY A 70 26.12 -14.80 -14.02
N SER A 71 26.54 -15.69 -13.11
CA SER A 71 27.73 -16.54 -13.24
C SER A 71 29.10 -15.85 -13.27
N ASP A 72 29.74 -15.85 -12.10
CA ASP A 72 31.20 -15.79 -11.95
C ASP A 72 31.79 -17.16 -12.36
N PRO A 73 32.61 -17.28 -13.42
CA PRO A 73 33.40 -18.48 -13.65
C PRO A 73 34.79 -18.28 -13.04
N GLU A 74 34.99 -18.93 -11.90
CA GLU A 74 36.15 -19.78 -11.61
C GLU A 74 37.33 -19.62 -12.58
N GLN A 75 38.43 -19.02 -12.12
CA GLN A 75 39.75 -19.26 -12.70
C GLN A 75 40.65 -19.83 -11.60
N SER A 76 40.83 -21.15 -11.70
CA SER A 76 41.86 -21.94 -11.04
C SER A 76 43.22 -21.76 -11.75
N GLU A 77 44.28 -22.03 -10.98
CA GLU A 77 45.73 -22.12 -11.31
C GLU A 77 46.60 -20.87 -11.12
#